data_AF-A0A2M7RW17-F1
#
_entry.id   AF-A0A2M7RW17-F1
#
_cell.length_a   1.000
_cell.length_b   1.000
_cell.length_c   1.000
_cell.angle_alpha   90.00
_cell.angle_beta   90.00
_cell.angle_gamma   90.00
#
_symmetry.space_group_name_H-M   'P 1'
#
loop_
_entity.id
_entity.type
_entity.pdbx_description
1 polymer ?
#
loop_
_entity_poly.entity_id
_entity_poly.type
_entity_poly.pdbx_seq_one_letter_code
_entity_poly.pdbx_strand_id
1 'polypeptide(L)'
;MNMFNLFNRKAREEKIVAMQDNNESYWTIVRQQFYKNRIAVFCLRLVFSFVFIALFADFLANEKPLVAKYENTLYFPVFKEYAVDLGMADWQPEFRNVSWKDLNYDFVVWPLVPYLPRNIDVINTWVGPFDSQNVESSKWKHWLGTDDLGHDVLAGMIHGTRIALLVGIVSMGIAALIGIFFGAIAGYYGDDKLKMNIPTIISYVLGFFIAVFYAFGTRSYVLTDAIGTSFGSFVVELFWSILLFVAIMAFFRILVFFINKIPLNFKKISIPIDILISRLIEIVVSIPQLFLIISIAAVVAKPSIFIVMVIIGLTTWTGIARFTRAEFLRIRNLEFIEAASA
;
A
#
# COMPACT_ATOMS: atom_id res chain seq x y z
N MET A 1 -15.14 34.45 -32.26
CA MET A 1 -14.68 34.28 -30.86
C MET A 1 -15.83 34.72 -29.95
N ASN A 2 -16.59 33.77 -29.39
CA ASN A 2 -17.90 34.05 -28.76
C ASN A 2 -17.77 34.93 -27.51
N MET A 3 -18.62 35.96 -27.42
CA MET A 3 -18.72 36.92 -26.31
C MET A 3 -18.91 36.24 -24.95
N PHE A 4 -19.56 35.07 -24.93
CA PHE A 4 -19.74 34.23 -23.74
C PHE A 4 -18.42 33.69 -23.15
N ASN A 5 -17.43 33.36 -23.99
CA ASN A 5 -16.10 32.90 -23.55
C ASN A 5 -15.25 34.06 -23.00
N LEU A 6 -15.44 35.28 -23.51
CA LEU A 6 -14.76 36.47 -22.99
C LEU A 6 -15.29 36.86 -21.61
N PHE A 7 -16.60 36.75 -21.38
CA PHE A 7 -17.21 37.05 -20.09
C PHE A 7 -16.76 36.07 -19.00
N ASN A 8 -16.71 34.77 -19.33
CA ASN A 8 -16.24 33.75 -18.40
C ASN A 8 -14.74 33.87 -18.10
N ARG A 9 -13.95 34.36 -19.06
CA ARG A 9 -12.52 34.63 -18.88
C ARG A 9 -12.29 35.83 -17.97
N LYS A 10 -12.99 36.95 -18.19
CA LYS A 10 -12.94 38.13 -17.32
C LYS A 10 -13.37 37.80 -15.89
N ALA A 11 -14.47 37.07 -15.70
CA ALA A 11 -14.92 36.65 -14.38
C ALA A 11 -13.93 35.70 -13.66
N ARG A 12 -13.13 34.94 -14.42
CA ARG A 12 -12.07 34.07 -13.89
C ARG A 12 -10.82 34.87 -13.54
N GLU A 13 -10.43 35.82 -14.37
CA GLU A 13 -9.32 36.75 -14.14
C GLU A 13 -9.62 37.68 -12.93
N GLU A 14 -10.83 38.24 -12.83
CA GLU A 14 -11.27 39.03 -11.66
C GLU A 14 -11.29 38.22 -10.36
N LYS A 15 -11.69 36.93 -10.42
CA LYS A 15 -11.58 36.02 -9.26
C LYS A 15 -10.14 35.71 -8.87
N ILE A 16 -9.23 35.61 -9.84
CA ILE A 16 -7.80 35.36 -9.59
C ILE A 16 -7.14 36.61 -8.99
N VAL A 17 -7.49 37.81 -9.48
CA VAL A 17 -7.02 39.08 -8.92
C VAL A 17 -7.56 39.31 -7.50
N ALA A 18 -8.84 39.02 -7.26
CA ALA A 18 -9.42 39.08 -5.91
C ALA A 18 -8.85 38.00 -4.95
N MET A 19 -8.34 36.88 -5.48
CA MET A 19 -7.63 35.85 -4.70
C MET A 19 -6.23 36.27 -4.27
N GLN A 20 -5.63 37.26 -4.93
CA GLN A 20 -4.29 37.76 -4.62
C GLN A 20 -4.32 38.82 -3.51
N ASP A 21 -5.47 39.46 -3.29
CA ASP A 21 -5.70 40.53 -2.31
C ASP A 21 -6.09 39.98 -0.92
N ASN A 22 -6.62 38.76 -0.88
CA ASN A 22 -6.86 38.03 0.37
C ASN A 22 -5.64 37.14 0.67
N ASN A 23 -5.01 37.37 1.82
CA ASN A 23 -3.92 36.54 2.37
C ASN A 23 -4.44 35.15 2.83
N GLU A 24 -5.36 34.55 2.07
CA GLU A 24 -5.94 33.24 2.34
C GLU A 24 -5.00 32.15 1.82
N SER A 25 -4.57 31.27 2.74
CA SER A 25 -3.77 30.10 2.39
C SER A 25 -4.48 29.26 1.32
N TYR A 26 -3.73 28.78 0.32
CA TYR A 26 -4.20 27.88 -0.74
C TYR A 26 -5.07 26.72 -0.21
N TRP A 27 -4.67 26.14 0.94
CA TRP A 27 -5.40 25.05 1.60
C TRP A 27 -6.81 25.44 2.04
N THR A 28 -7.01 26.70 2.44
CA THR A 28 -8.32 27.23 2.82
C THR A 28 -9.26 27.26 1.62
N ILE A 29 -8.77 27.74 0.47
CA ILE A 29 -9.52 27.79 -0.79
C ILE A 29 -9.90 26.37 -1.23
N VAL A 30 -8.94 25.45 -1.23
CA VAL A 30 -9.18 24.04 -1.60
C VAL A 30 -10.22 23.42 -0.66
N ARG A 31 -10.10 23.64 0.66
CA ARG A 31 -11.05 23.15 1.65
C ARG A 31 -12.45 23.68 1.39
N GLN A 32 -12.60 24.98 1.16
CA GLN A 32 -13.90 25.58 0.86
C GLN A 32 -14.51 25.02 -0.42
N GLN A 33 -13.72 24.86 -1.49
CA GLN A 33 -14.19 24.28 -2.75
C GLN A 33 -14.60 22.81 -2.59
N PHE A 34 -13.84 22.04 -1.82
CA PHE A 34 -14.15 20.65 -1.52
C PHE A 34 -15.47 20.52 -0.78
N TYR A 35 -15.68 21.30 0.30
CA TYR A 35 -16.92 21.24 1.08
C TYR A 35 -18.16 21.77 0.33
N LYS A 36 -17.98 22.56 -0.73
CA LYS A 36 -19.09 22.94 -1.63
C LYS A 36 -19.58 21.76 -2.48
N ASN A 37 -18.72 20.79 -2.79
CA ASN A 37 -19.09 19.62 -3.57
C ASN A 37 -19.67 18.51 -2.66
N ARG A 38 -21.00 18.37 -2.66
CA ARG A 38 -21.71 17.38 -1.83
C ARG A 38 -21.28 15.94 -2.10
N ILE A 39 -21.00 15.59 -3.36
CA ILE A 39 -20.56 14.24 -3.75
C ILE A 39 -19.17 13.96 -3.18
N ALA A 40 -18.26 14.92 -3.30
CA ALA A 40 -16.90 14.77 -2.76
C ALA A 40 -16.91 14.58 -1.24
N VAL A 41 -17.73 15.36 -0.51
CA VAL A 41 -17.89 15.22 0.94
C VAL A 41 -18.51 13.86 1.32
N PHE A 42 -19.49 13.37 0.55
CA PHE A 42 -20.08 12.05 0.77
C PHE A 42 -19.05 10.93 0.58
N CYS A 43 -18.29 10.96 -0.52
CA CYS A 43 -17.21 10.00 -0.77
C CYS A 43 -16.16 10.02 0.35
N LEU A 44 -15.79 11.19 0.86
CA LEU A 44 -14.85 11.32 1.98
C LEU A 44 -15.39 10.65 3.25
N ARG A 45 -16.67 10.89 3.59
CA ARG A 45 -17.33 10.23 4.74
C ARG A 45 -17.37 8.72 4.57
N LEU A 46 -17.62 8.24 3.35
CA LEU A 46 -17.61 6.82 3.02
C LEU A 46 -16.22 6.21 3.26
N VAL A 47 -15.15 6.83 2.76
CA VAL A 47 -13.78 6.37 3.01
C VAL A 47 -13.47 6.33 4.50
N PHE A 48 -13.82 7.38 5.26
CA PHE A 48 -13.65 7.39 6.71
C PHE A 48 -14.44 6.29 7.41
N SER A 49 -15.64 5.97 6.93
CA SER A 49 -16.43 4.86 7.48
C SER A 49 -15.75 3.51 7.25
N PHE A 50 -15.16 3.25 6.08
CA PHE A 50 -14.38 2.02 5.86
C PHE A 50 -13.12 1.96 6.73
N VAL A 51 -12.41 3.08 6.89
CA VAL A 51 -11.25 3.15 7.80
C VAL A 51 -11.68 2.86 9.22
N PHE A 52 -12.82 3.40 9.67
CA PHE A 52 -13.38 3.12 10.98
C PHE A 52 -13.72 1.62 11.14
N ILE A 53 -14.45 1.03 10.19
CA ILE A 53 -14.78 -0.40 10.20
C ILE A 53 -13.51 -1.27 10.26
N ALA A 54 -12.51 -0.92 9.45
CA ALA A 54 -11.25 -1.65 9.42
C ALA A 54 -10.47 -1.57 10.73
N LEU A 55 -10.35 -0.38 11.33
CA LEU A 55 -9.65 -0.20 12.60
C LEU A 55 -10.37 -0.95 13.72
N PHE A 56 -11.69 -0.84 13.78
CA PHE A 56 -12.52 -1.44 14.83
C PHE A 56 -13.04 -2.84 14.48
N ALA A 57 -12.49 -3.52 13.47
CA ALA A 57 -13.00 -4.81 13.01
C ALA A 57 -13.06 -5.86 14.13
N ASP A 58 -12.02 -5.96 14.98
CA ASP A 58 -11.98 -6.90 16.12
C ASP A 58 -12.98 -6.55 17.23
N PHE A 59 -13.51 -5.32 17.26
CA PHE A 59 -14.55 -4.89 18.21
C PHE A 59 -15.96 -5.01 17.62
N LEU A 60 -16.08 -4.96 16.29
CA LEU A 60 -17.33 -5.08 15.56
C LEU A 60 -17.69 -6.55 15.32
N ALA A 61 -16.69 -7.37 14.97
CA ALA A 61 -16.85 -8.78 14.62
C ALA A 61 -15.81 -9.65 15.35
N ASN A 62 -16.22 -10.32 16.43
CA ASN A 62 -15.34 -11.21 17.19
C ASN A 62 -16.17 -12.23 18.01
N GLU A 63 -15.59 -13.39 18.26
CA GLU A 63 -16.18 -14.45 19.11
C GLU A 63 -15.93 -14.25 20.58
N LYS A 64 -14.99 -13.38 20.90
CA LYS A 64 -14.73 -13.01 22.28
C LYS A 64 -15.66 -11.84 22.65
N PRO A 65 -16.31 -11.89 23.81
CA PRO A 65 -17.09 -10.77 24.28
C PRO A 65 -16.19 -9.55 24.54
N LEU A 66 -16.74 -8.36 24.36
CA LEU A 66 -16.05 -7.10 24.65
C LEU A 66 -15.76 -6.97 26.15
N VAL A 67 -16.75 -7.35 26.96
CA VAL A 67 -16.69 -7.35 28.43
C VAL A 67 -17.42 -8.59 28.92
N ALA A 68 -16.81 -9.35 29.83
CA ALA A 68 -17.40 -10.52 30.45
C ALA A 68 -17.10 -10.54 31.95
N LYS A 69 -18.13 -10.70 32.77
CA LYS A 69 -18.01 -10.98 34.20
C LYS A 69 -18.16 -12.48 34.41
N TYR A 70 -17.09 -13.13 34.85
CA TYR A 70 -17.02 -14.56 35.08
C TYR A 70 -16.43 -14.80 36.47
N GLU A 71 -17.07 -15.66 37.28
CA GLU A 71 -16.67 -15.95 38.67
C GLU A 71 -16.41 -14.67 39.51
N ASN A 72 -17.30 -13.69 39.41
CA ASN A 72 -17.21 -12.39 40.07
C ASN A 72 -16.00 -11.50 39.69
N THR A 73 -15.26 -11.87 38.64
CA THR A 73 -14.14 -11.09 38.08
C THR A 73 -14.49 -10.52 36.71
N LEU A 74 -14.11 -9.27 36.47
CA LEU A 74 -14.38 -8.57 35.21
C LEU A 74 -13.22 -8.77 34.24
N TYR A 75 -13.50 -9.39 33.10
CA TYR A 75 -12.57 -9.61 32.01
C TYR A 75 -12.89 -8.73 30.81
N PHE A 76 -11.84 -8.35 30.09
CA PHE A 76 -11.89 -7.65 28.81
C PHE A 76 -11.20 -8.48 27.72
N PRO A 77 -11.83 -9.56 27.23
CA PRO A 77 -11.17 -10.55 26.38
C PRO A 77 -10.55 -9.99 25.10
N VAL A 78 -11.27 -9.11 24.38
CA VAL A 78 -10.77 -8.50 23.14
C VAL A 78 -9.53 -7.65 23.40
N PHE A 79 -9.48 -6.90 24.49
CA PHE A 79 -8.29 -6.12 24.85
C PHE A 79 -7.13 -7.01 25.31
N LYS A 80 -7.44 -8.09 26.05
CA LYS A 80 -6.44 -9.06 26.51
C LYS A 80 -5.80 -9.78 25.33
N GLU A 81 -6.55 -10.07 24.27
CA GLU A 81 -6.03 -10.66 23.03
C GLU A 81 -4.87 -9.85 22.45
N TYR A 82 -4.99 -8.52 22.34
CA TYR A 82 -3.88 -7.68 21.88
C TYR A 82 -2.64 -7.78 22.79
N ALA A 83 -2.81 -7.84 24.11
CA ALA A 83 -1.69 -8.00 25.03
C ALA A 83 -1.01 -9.38 24.88
N VAL A 84 -1.79 -10.42 24.59
CA VAL A 84 -1.28 -11.76 24.33
C VAL A 84 -0.54 -11.83 22.99
N ASP A 85 -1.09 -11.21 21.94
CA ASP A 85 -0.47 -11.16 20.61
C ASP A 85 0.87 -10.40 20.62
N LEU A 86 1.01 -9.43 21.53
CA LEU A 86 2.26 -8.70 21.79
C LEU A 86 3.25 -9.48 22.68
N GLY A 87 2.87 -10.66 23.19
CA GLY A 87 3.67 -11.47 24.12
C GLY A 87 3.78 -10.86 25.52
N MET A 88 2.90 -9.92 25.88
CA MET A 88 2.89 -9.23 27.18
C MET A 88 2.00 -9.90 28.22
N ALA A 89 1.13 -10.82 27.81
CA ALA A 89 0.20 -11.52 28.67
C ALA A 89 -0.06 -12.95 28.17
N ASP A 90 -0.57 -13.80 29.06
CA ASP A 90 -1.03 -15.14 28.72
C ASP A 90 -2.52 -15.32 29.04
N TRP A 91 -3.19 -16.15 28.24
CA TRP A 91 -4.52 -16.65 28.57
C TRP A 91 -4.46 -17.57 29.78
N GLN A 92 -5.38 -17.40 30.73
CA GLN A 92 -5.54 -18.37 31.80
C GLN A 92 -5.99 -19.72 31.21
N PRO A 93 -5.63 -20.86 31.83
CA PRO A 93 -5.94 -22.19 31.29
C PRO A 93 -7.42 -22.42 30.99
N GLU A 94 -8.31 -21.80 31.75
CA GLU A 94 -9.77 -21.93 31.66
C GLU A 94 -10.34 -21.33 30.36
N PHE A 95 -9.65 -20.33 29.79
CA PHE A 95 -10.07 -19.65 28.57
C PHE A 95 -9.34 -20.17 27.32
N ARG A 96 -8.49 -21.19 27.45
CA ARG A 96 -7.79 -21.80 26.32
C ARG A 96 -8.68 -22.87 25.68
N ASN A 97 -8.89 -22.76 24.37
CA ASN A 97 -9.64 -23.74 23.56
C ASN A 97 -11.11 -23.95 23.97
N VAL A 98 -11.72 -23.00 24.68
CA VAL A 98 -13.14 -23.03 25.01
C VAL A 98 -13.93 -22.12 24.05
N SER A 99 -15.15 -22.54 23.71
CA SER A 99 -16.12 -21.69 23.06
C SER A 99 -16.57 -20.63 24.06
N TRP A 100 -16.28 -19.37 23.78
CA TRP A 100 -16.71 -18.25 24.61
C TRP A 100 -18.25 -18.12 24.68
N LYS A 101 -18.98 -18.78 23.77
CA LYS A 101 -20.45 -18.79 23.76
C LYS A 101 -21.03 -19.75 24.80
N ASP A 102 -20.26 -20.76 25.20
CA ASP A 102 -20.74 -21.86 26.06
C ASP A 102 -20.50 -21.58 27.55
N LEU A 103 -19.79 -20.48 27.87
CA LEU A 103 -19.48 -20.07 29.23
C LEU A 103 -20.68 -19.35 29.89
N ASN A 104 -20.96 -19.68 31.15
CA ASN A 104 -21.98 -18.99 31.94
C ASN A 104 -21.42 -17.71 32.54
N TYR A 105 -21.90 -16.56 32.05
CA TYR A 105 -21.48 -15.24 32.53
C TYR A 105 -22.51 -14.62 33.47
N ASP A 106 -22.03 -13.91 34.50
CA ASP A 106 -22.88 -13.05 35.33
C ASP A 106 -23.36 -11.81 34.55
N PHE A 107 -22.50 -11.32 33.66
CA PHE A 107 -22.76 -10.16 32.79
C PHE A 107 -21.86 -10.26 31.56
N VAL A 108 -22.42 -10.06 30.36
CA VAL A 108 -21.64 -10.14 29.11
C VAL A 108 -22.11 -9.15 28.07
N VAL A 109 -21.14 -8.45 27.46
CA VAL A 109 -21.35 -7.55 26.32
C VAL A 109 -20.65 -8.13 25.11
N TRP A 110 -21.41 -8.41 24.07
CA TRP A 110 -20.91 -9.01 22.84
C TRP A 110 -20.68 -7.95 21.75
N PRO A 111 -19.77 -8.22 20.79
CA PRO A 111 -19.68 -7.45 19.55
C PRO A 111 -21.00 -7.42 18.77
N LEU A 112 -21.12 -6.50 17.82
CA LEU A 112 -22.28 -6.44 16.92
C LEU A 112 -22.47 -7.74 16.14
N VAL A 113 -21.37 -8.35 15.72
CA VAL A 113 -21.33 -9.64 15.03
C VAL A 113 -20.49 -10.60 15.87
N PRO A 114 -21.10 -11.54 16.61
CA PRO A 114 -20.36 -12.38 17.55
C PRO A 114 -19.75 -13.61 16.85
N TYR A 115 -19.05 -13.38 15.75
CA TYR A 115 -18.43 -14.38 14.88
C TYR A 115 -17.07 -13.91 14.39
N LEU A 116 -16.14 -14.85 14.24
CA LEU A 116 -14.86 -14.63 13.58
C LEU A 116 -14.93 -15.17 12.15
N PRO A 117 -14.25 -14.52 11.18
CA PRO A 117 -14.27 -14.97 9.77
C PRO A 117 -13.76 -16.39 9.53
N ARG A 118 -12.94 -16.91 10.45
CA ARG A 118 -12.33 -18.25 10.33
C ARG A 118 -13.14 -19.32 11.06
N ASN A 119 -14.10 -18.94 11.90
CA ASN A 119 -14.87 -19.94 12.62
C ASN A 119 -16.00 -20.48 11.76
N ILE A 120 -16.23 -21.77 11.90
CA ILE A 120 -17.15 -22.53 11.08
C ILE A 120 -18.38 -22.87 11.92
N ASP A 121 -19.55 -22.40 11.49
CA ASP A 121 -20.84 -22.89 11.97
C ASP A 121 -21.33 -24.03 11.07
N VAL A 122 -21.16 -25.27 11.55
CA VAL A 122 -21.58 -26.49 10.86
C VAL A 122 -23.10 -26.68 10.86
N ILE A 123 -23.84 -25.97 11.72
CA ILE A 123 -25.30 -26.10 11.84
C ILE A 123 -25.97 -25.23 10.77
N ASN A 124 -25.43 -24.04 10.53
CA ASN A 124 -25.96 -23.06 9.60
C ASN A 124 -25.07 -22.92 8.36
N THR A 125 -24.76 -24.02 7.68
CA THR A 125 -23.98 -23.99 6.43
C THR A 125 -24.84 -23.60 5.23
N TRP A 126 -24.32 -22.74 4.35
CA TRP A 126 -24.98 -22.31 3.10
C TRP A 126 -26.36 -21.69 3.31
N VAL A 127 -26.47 -20.79 4.30
CA VAL A 127 -27.75 -20.14 4.64
C VAL A 127 -27.73 -18.70 4.16
N GLY A 128 -28.78 -18.28 3.44
CA GLY A 128 -28.94 -16.90 3.00
C GLY A 128 -29.35 -15.93 4.12
N PRO A 129 -29.27 -14.61 3.88
CA PRO A 129 -29.62 -13.58 4.88
C PRO A 129 -31.08 -13.65 5.36
N PHE A 130 -31.98 -14.09 4.47
CA PHE A 130 -33.43 -14.14 4.73
C PHE A 130 -33.94 -15.55 5.06
N ASP A 131 -33.06 -16.55 5.04
CA ASP A 131 -33.43 -17.94 5.31
C ASP A 131 -33.58 -18.20 6.82
N SER A 132 -34.26 -19.29 7.17
CA SER A 132 -34.40 -19.74 8.55
C SER A 132 -33.07 -20.30 9.05
N GLN A 133 -32.58 -19.76 10.18
CA GLN A 133 -31.34 -20.18 10.82
C GLN A 133 -31.66 -20.86 12.15
N ASN A 134 -30.94 -21.93 12.46
CA ASN A 134 -31.02 -22.64 13.73
C ASN A 134 -30.11 -21.95 14.75
N VAL A 135 -30.63 -20.89 15.35
CA VAL A 135 -29.91 -20.06 16.31
C VAL A 135 -30.75 -19.85 17.57
N GLU A 136 -30.11 -19.84 18.74
CA GLU A 136 -30.81 -19.71 20.03
C GLU A 136 -31.54 -18.37 20.18
N SER A 137 -31.04 -17.33 19.50
CA SER A 137 -31.58 -15.97 19.58
C SER A 137 -31.27 -15.17 18.32
N SER A 138 -32.08 -14.15 18.03
CA SER A 138 -31.88 -13.23 16.90
C SER A 138 -30.53 -12.51 16.92
N LYS A 139 -29.85 -12.45 18.08
CA LYS A 139 -28.51 -11.89 18.23
C LYS A 139 -27.42 -12.73 17.56
N TRP A 140 -27.63 -14.03 17.50
CA TRP A 140 -26.73 -15.01 16.87
C TRP A 140 -27.08 -15.24 15.40
N LYS A 141 -27.97 -14.44 14.82
CA LYS A 141 -28.30 -14.58 13.42
C LYS A 141 -27.11 -14.12 12.56
N HIS A 142 -26.76 -14.92 11.56
CA HIS A 142 -25.88 -14.56 10.47
C HIS A 142 -26.59 -13.56 9.55
N TRP A 143 -26.26 -12.27 9.68
CA TRP A 143 -27.01 -11.18 9.03
C TRP A 143 -26.92 -11.19 7.52
N LEU A 144 -25.74 -11.53 6.98
CA LEU A 144 -25.50 -11.65 5.54
C LEU A 144 -25.45 -13.12 5.06
N GLY A 145 -25.78 -14.06 5.95
CA GLY A 145 -25.69 -15.49 5.69
C GLY A 145 -24.29 -16.08 5.89
N THR A 146 -24.14 -17.32 5.46
CA THR A 146 -22.92 -18.13 5.60
C THR A 146 -22.45 -18.69 4.26
N ASP A 147 -21.16 -19.02 4.17
CA ASP A 147 -20.58 -19.69 3.00
C ASP A 147 -20.82 -21.23 3.00
N ASP A 148 -20.22 -21.93 2.04
CA ASP A 148 -20.30 -23.40 1.88
C ASP A 148 -19.64 -24.19 3.01
N LEU A 149 -18.77 -23.54 3.78
CA LEU A 149 -18.13 -24.13 4.94
C LEU A 149 -18.84 -23.74 6.23
N GLY A 150 -19.66 -22.68 6.24
CA GLY A 150 -20.36 -22.17 7.42
C GLY A 150 -19.70 -20.94 8.06
N HIS A 151 -18.79 -20.25 7.38
CA HIS A 151 -18.24 -18.99 7.86
C HIS A 151 -19.26 -17.86 7.72
N ASP A 152 -19.30 -16.96 8.70
CA ASP A 152 -20.17 -15.78 8.65
C ASP A 152 -19.67 -14.75 7.61
N VAL A 153 -20.53 -14.43 6.64
CA VAL A 153 -20.21 -13.52 5.54
C VAL A 153 -20.01 -12.08 6.03
N LEU A 154 -20.79 -11.62 7.02
CA LEU A 154 -20.69 -10.25 7.52
C LEU A 154 -19.39 -10.00 8.29
N ALA A 155 -19.01 -10.93 9.17
CA ALA A 155 -17.72 -10.95 9.85
C ALA A 155 -16.59 -10.97 8.83
N GLY A 156 -16.70 -11.82 7.80
CA GLY A 156 -15.79 -11.87 6.66
C GLY A 156 -15.63 -10.52 5.96
N MET A 157 -16.71 -9.79 5.70
CA MET A 157 -16.66 -8.46 5.08
C MET A 157 -16.05 -7.39 5.99
N ILE A 158 -16.35 -7.41 7.30
CA ILE A 158 -15.79 -6.45 8.28
C ILE A 158 -14.26 -6.60 8.34
N HIS A 159 -13.76 -7.82 8.54
CA HIS A 159 -12.32 -8.10 8.55
C HIS A 159 -11.69 -7.95 7.16
N GLY A 160 -12.42 -8.31 6.11
CA GLY A 160 -12.01 -8.11 4.72
C GLY A 160 -11.80 -6.64 4.38
N THR A 161 -12.57 -5.72 4.96
CA THR A 161 -12.40 -4.27 4.80
C THR A 161 -11.02 -3.82 5.29
N ARG A 162 -10.55 -4.36 6.42
CA ARG A 162 -9.19 -4.10 6.94
C ARG A 162 -8.13 -4.59 5.97
N ILE A 163 -8.27 -5.83 5.48
CA ILE A 163 -7.32 -6.41 4.53
C ILE A 163 -7.29 -5.59 3.23
N ALA A 164 -8.43 -5.24 2.67
CA ALA A 164 -8.53 -4.47 1.42
C ALA A 164 -7.86 -3.09 1.54
N LEU A 165 -8.07 -2.38 2.66
CA LEU A 165 -7.42 -1.09 2.90
C LEU A 165 -5.91 -1.22 3.07
N LEU A 166 -5.44 -2.24 3.81
CA LEU A 166 -4.00 -2.50 3.94
C LEU A 166 -3.36 -2.78 2.58
N VAL A 167 -3.99 -3.63 1.76
CA VAL A 167 -3.50 -3.91 0.39
C VAL A 167 -3.43 -2.63 -0.43
N GLY A 168 -4.50 -1.84 -0.45
CA GLY A 168 -4.56 -0.59 -1.21
C GLY A 168 -3.47 0.40 -0.79
N ILE A 169 -3.31 0.65 0.52
CA ILE A 169 -2.35 1.63 1.05
C ILE A 169 -0.91 1.17 0.79
N VAL A 170 -0.58 -0.07 1.13
CA VAL A 170 0.80 -0.58 1.01
C VAL A 170 1.21 -0.68 -0.46
N SER A 171 0.37 -1.26 -1.30
CA SER A 171 0.67 -1.37 -2.74
C SER A 171 0.80 -0.01 -3.41
N MET A 172 -0.10 0.93 -3.11
CA MET A 172 -0.01 2.28 -3.68
C MET A 172 1.20 3.04 -3.14
N GLY A 173 1.60 2.81 -1.88
CA GLY A 173 2.83 3.35 -1.31
C GLY A 173 4.06 2.88 -2.06
N ILE A 174 4.21 1.57 -2.28
CA ILE A 174 5.30 0.99 -3.08
C ILE A 174 5.27 1.55 -4.51
N ALA A 175 4.10 1.57 -5.14
CA ALA A 175 3.93 2.05 -6.50
C ALA A 175 4.29 3.53 -6.64
N ALA A 176 3.90 4.37 -5.66
CA ALA A 176 4.20 5.79 -5.64
C ALA A 176 5.70 6.05 -5.46
N LEU A 177 6.37 5.32 -4.56
CA LEU A 177 7.81 5.45 -4.35
C LEU A 177 8.59 5.14 -5.63
N ILE A 178 8.31 3.99 -6.26
CA ILE A 178 8.96 3.58 -7.51
C ILE A 178 8.60 4.53 -8.66
N GLY A 179 7.31 4.85 -8.79
CA GLY A 179 6.79 5.68 -9.86
C GLY A 179 7.33 7.09 -9.84
N ILE A 180 7.30 7.75 -8.68
CA ILE A 180 7.85 9.11 -8.52
C ILE A 180 9.35 9.09 -8.80
N PHE A 181 10.09 8.11 -8.28
CA PHE A 181 11.54 7.99 -8.50
C PHE A 181 11.89 7.89 -9.98
N PHE A 182 11.33 6.92 -10.71
CA PHE A 182 11.63 6.74 -12.13
C PHE A 182 11.06 7.88 -12.99
N GLY A 183 9.86 8.35 -12.69
CA GLY A 183 9.24 9.46 -13.43
C GLY A 183 10.02 10.77 -13.29
N ALA A 184 10.50 11.07 -12.08
CA ALA A 184 11.34 12.25 -11.84
C ALA A 184 12.69 12.14 -12.56
N ILE A 185 13.35 10.98 -12.50
CA ILE A 185 14.62 10.74 -13.20
C ILE A 185 14.46 10.90 -14.72
N ALA A 186 13.42 10.29 -15.30
CA ALA A 186 13.11 10.42 -16.73
C ALA A 186 12.84 11.88 -17.13
N GLY A 187 11.97 12.58 -16.39
CA GLY A 187 11.59 13.96 -16.69
C GLY A 187 12.72 14.98 -16.47
N TYR A 188 13.57 14.77 -15.45
CA TYR A 188 14.65 15.69 -15.12
C TYR A 188 15.82 15.59 -16.11
N TYR A 189 16.35 14.38 -16.33
CA TYR A 189 17.51 14.16 -17.19
C TYR A 189 17.16 14.16 -18.68
N GLY A 190 15.95 13.70 -19.04
CA GLY A 190 15.61 13.47 -20.44
C GLY A 190 16.62 12.54 -21.12
N ASP A 191 16.83 12.71 -22.42
CA ASP A 191 17.78 11.87 -23.17
C ASP A 191 19.21 12.44 -23.27
N ASP A 192 19.37 13.75 -23.08
CA ASP A 192 20.62 14.44 -23.45
C ASP A 192 21.44 14.99 -22.26
N LYS A 193 20.82 15.18 -21.08
CA LYS A 193 21.50 15.88 -19.97
C LYS A 193 22.46 14.99 -19.19
N LEU A 194 22.17 13.69 -19.07
CA LEU A 194 23.05 12.78 -18.34
C LEU A 194 24.20 12.32 -19.24
N LYS A 195 25.37 12.94 -19.07
CA LYS A 195 26.60 12.62 -19.81
C LYS A 195 27.60 11.92 -18.90
N MET A 196 28.03 10.72 -19.28
CA MET A 196 28.96 9.91 -18.48
C MET A 196 30.13 9.38 -19.33
N ASN A 197 31.24 9.08 -18.68
CA ASN A 197 32.41 8.46 -19.32
C ASN A 197 32.13 6.96 -19.51
N ILE A 198 32.60 6.38 -20.62
CA ILE A 198 32.44 4.94 -20.92
C ILE A 198 32.88 4.02 -19.76
N PRO A 199 34.06 4.21 -19.12
CA PRO A 199 34.47 3.35 -18.01
C PRO A 199 33.52 3.42 -16.82
N THR A 200 32.91 4.59 -16.59
CA THR A 200 31.92 4.79 -15.53
C THR A 200 30.65 4.00 -15.83
N ILE A 201 30.17 4.02 -17.08
CA ILE A 201 29.00 3.25 -17.50
C ILE A 201 29.24 1.76 -17.34
N ILE A 202 30.36 1.24 -17.87
CA ILE A 202 30.71 -0.19 -17.79
C ILE A 202 30.78 -0.64 -16.34
N SER A 203 31.42 0.14 -15.48
CA SER A 203 31.53 -0.16 -14.05
C SER A 203 30.17 -0.18 -13.35
N TYR A 204 29.28 0.77 -13.64
CA TYR A 204 27.93 0.75 -13.07
C TYR A 204 27.09 -0.41 -13.57
N VAL A 205 27.21 -0.80 -14.84
CA VAL A 205 26.51 -1.98 -15.39
C VAL A 205 27.01 -3.26 -14.73
N LEU A 206 28.33 -3.46 -14.63
CA LEU A 206 28.92 -4.62 -13.96
C LEU A 206 28.56 -4.64 -12.46
N GLY A 207 28.69 -3.48 -11.81
CA GLY A 207 28.32 -3.29 -10.41
C GLY A 207 26.85 -3.59 -10.17
N PHE A 208 25.95 -3.22 -11.08
CA PHE A 208 24.52 -3.51 -10.97
C PHE A 208 24.24 -5.01 -10.93
N PHE A 209 24.77 -5.81 -11.87
CA PHE A 209 24.53 -7.25 -11.88
C PHE A 209 25.09 -7.95 -10.63
N ILE A 210 26.30 -7.57 -10.20
CA ILE A 210 26.92 -8.09 -8.99
C ILE A 210 26.10 -7.69 -7.75
N ALA A 211 25.68 -6.43 -7.68
CA ALA A 211 24.87 -5.92 -6.59
C ALA A 211 23.53 -6.65 -6.51
N VAL A 212 22.84 -6.88 -7.63
CA VAL A 212 21.57 -7.65 -7.66
C VAL A 212 21.80 -9.08 -7.17
N PHE A 213 22.85 -9.75 -7.65
CA PHE A 213 23.16 -11.12 -7.27
C PHE A 213 23.39 -11.25 -5.76
N TYR A 214 24.23 -10.39 -5.17
CA TYR A 214 24.51 -10.47 -3.74
C TYR A 214 23.35 -9.92 -2.87
N ALA A 215 22.75 -8.79 -3.24
CA ALA A 215 21.70 -8.17 -2.43
C ALA A 215 20.39 -8.94 -2.42
N PHE A 216 20.00 -9.52 -3.55
CA PHE A 216 18.69 -10.18 -3.71
C PHE A 216 18.81 -11.66 -4.04
N GLY A 217 19.78 -12.05 -4.88
CA GLY A 217 19.99 -13.46 -5.24
C GLY A 217 20.38 -14.32 -4.04
N THR A 218 21.49 -13.97 -3.38
CA THR A 218 22.01 -14.74 -2.23
C THR A 218 21.12 -14.64 -0.99
N ARG A 219 20.40 -13.52 -0.84
CA ARG A 219 19.48 -13.28 0.28
C ARG A 219 18.03 -13.68 -0.01
N SER A 220 17.75 -14.27 -1.18
CA SER A 220 16.38 -14.62 -1.59
C SER A 220 15.66 -15.50 -0.57
N TYR A 221 16.36 -16.46 0.05
CA TYR A 221 15.81 -17.33 1.10
C TYR A 221 15.37 -16.53 2.34
N VAL A 222 16.24 -15.65 2.84
CA VAL A 222 15.97 -14.81 4.03
C VAL A 222 14.81 -13.86 3.75
N LEU A 223 14.75 -13.26 2.55
CA LEU A 223 13.64 -12.40 2.17
C LEU A 223 12.32 -13.18 2.09
N THR A 224 12.36 -14.41 1.55
CA THR A 224 11.17 -15.25 1.43
C THR A 224 10.65 -15.71 2.78
N ASP A 225 11.54 -16.07 3.71
CA ASP A 225 11.17 -16.42 5.08
C ASP A 225 10.59 -15.22 5.84
N ALA A 226 11.20 -14.04 5.68
CA ALA A 226 10.71 -12.79 6.28
C ALA A 226 9.29 -12.43 5.80
N ILE A 227 8.96 -12.67 4.52
CA ILE A 227 7.61 -12.47 3.97
C ILE A 227 6.57 -13.38 4.63
N GLY A 228 6.99 -14.57 5.08
CA GLY A 228 6.13 -15.56 5.73
C GLY A 228 5.87 -15.29 7.21
N THR A 229 6.67 -14.43 7.86
CA THR A 229 6.58 -14.16 9.31
C THR A 229 5.81 -12.89 9.62
N SER A 230 6.24 -11.74 9.10
CA SER A 230 5.58 -10.46 9.36
C SER A 230 5.96 -9.40 8.33
N PHE A 231 5.15 -8.35 8.22
CA PHE A 231 5.51 -7.19 7.40
C PHE A 231 6.77 -6.49 7.90
N GLY A 232 6.92 -6.34 9.22
CA GLY A 232 8.06 -5.66 9.82
C GLY A 232 9.39 -6.35 9.52
N SER A 233 9.43 -7.68 9.67
CA SER A 233 10.62 -8.48 9.33
C SER A 233 10.98 -8.34 7.85
N PHE A 234 10.00 -8.40 6.95
CA PHE A 234 10.25 -8.19 5.52
C PHE A 234 10.86 -6.81 5.22
N VAL A 235 10.33 -5.73 5.80
CA VAL A 235 10.85 -4.37 5.59
C VAL A 235 12.29 -4.25 6.09
N VAL A 236 12.61 -4.83 7.24
CA VAL A 236 13.96 -4.81 7.81
C VAL A 236 14.94 -5.57 6.94
N GLU A 237 14.58 -6.77 6.49
CA GLU A 237 15.44 -7.57 5.62
C GLU A 237 15.63 -6.93 4.25
N LEU A 238 14.57 -6.34 3.70
CA LEU A 238 14.63 -5.57 2.46
C LEU A 238 15.55 -4.36 2.60
N PHE A 239 15.49 -3.64 3.73
CA PHE A 239 16.37 -2.50 4.00
C PHE A 239 17.84 -2.93 3.98
N TRP A 240 18.18 -4.04 4.64
CA TRP A 240 19.55 -4.56 4.61
C TRP A 240 20.00 -5.02 3.21
N SER A 241 19.10 -5.59 2.41
CA SER A 241 19.38 -5.89 1.00
C SER A 241 19.63 -4.63 0.18
N ILE A 242 18.82 -3.58 0.32
CA ILE A 242 19.01 -2.30 -0.36
C ILE A 242 20.33 -1.64 0.08
N LEU A 243 20.65 -1.68 1.37
CA LEU A 243 21.90 -1.15 1.90
C LEU A 243 23.11 -1.87 1.29
N LEU A 244 23.06 -3.20 1.20
CA LEU A 244 24.11 -4.00 0.56
C LEU A 244 24.24 -3.67 -0.94
N PHE A 245 23.11 -3.52 -1.64
CA PHE A 245 23.09 -3.10 -3.05
C PHE A 245 23.79 -1.75 -3.23
N VAL A 246 23.44 -0.75 -2.41
CA VAL A 246 24.05 0.58 -2.44
C VAL A 246 25.54 0.53 -2.08
N ALA A 247 25.94 -0.29 -1.11
CA ALA A 247 27.32 -0.47 -0.73
C ALA A 247 28.19 -1.03 -1.88
N ILE A 248 27.67 -2.05 -2.60
CA ILE A 248 28.36 -2.59 -3.78
C ILE A 248 28.44 -1.54 -4.88
N MET A 249 27.34 -0.82 -5.17
CA MET A 249 27.36 0.25 -6.18
C MET A 249 28.34 1.38 -5.82
N ALA A 250 28.46 1.72 -4.53
CA ALA A 250 29.43 2.68 -4.04
C ALA A 250 30.86 2.18 -4.20
N PHE A 251 31.12 0.89 -3.96
CA PHE A 251 32.43 0.28 -4.22
C PHE A 251 32.84 0.38 -5.69
N PHE A 252 31.95 0.06 -6.63
CA PHE A 252 32.22 0.22 -8.06
C PHE A 252 32.47 1.69 -8.46
N ARG A 253 31.73 2.63 -7.85
CA ARG A 253 31.99 4.07 -8.04
C ARG A 253 33.41 4.46 -7.57
N ILE A 254 33.86 3.94 -6.43
CA ILE A 254 35.21 4.19 -5.91
C ILE A 254 36.27 3.61 -6.86
N LEU A 255 36.03 2.42 -7.42
CA LEU A 255 36.93 1.79 -8.39
C LEU A 255 37.13 2.70 -9.62
N VAL A 256 36.05 3.28 -10.15
CA VAL A 256 36.11 4.23 -11.28
C VAL A 256 36.87 5.50 -10.94
N PHE A 257 36.78 5.99 -9.69
CA PHE A 257 37.54 7.17 -9.26
C PHE A 257 39.05 6.98 -9.44
N PHE A 258 39.58 5.77 -9.19
CA PHE A 258 40.99 5.45 -9.45
C PHE A 258 41.31 5.32 -10.94
N ILE A 259 40.41 4.72 -11.73
CA ILE A 259 40.60 4.57 -13.19
C ILE A 259 40.65 5.95 -13.87
N ASN A 260 39.79 6.88 -13.45
CA ASN A 260 39.76 8.23 -14.02
C ASN A 260 40.99 9.09 -13.65
N LYS A 261 41.84 8.67 -12.71
CA LYS A 261 43.14 9.33 -12.45
C LYS A 261 44.19 8.98 -13.52
N ILE A 262 43.99 7.89 -14.26
CA ILE A 262 44.88 7.53 -15.37
C ILE A 262 44.60 8.51 -16.52
N PRO A 263 45.61 9.08 -17.20
CA PRO A 263 45.44 10.09 -18.24
C PRO A 263 44.95 9.48 -19.56
N LEU A 264 43.79 8.81 -19.53
CA LEU A 264 43.11 8.25 -20.70
C LEU A 264 41.97 9.20 -21.11
N ASN A 265 41.98 9.64 -22.37
CA ASN A 265 41.01 10.59 -22.89
C ASN A 265 39.69 9.88 -23.27
N PHE A 266 38.80 9.69 -22.31
CA PHE A 266 37.51 9.04 -22.53
C PHE A 266 36.46 10.03 -23.06
N LYS A 267 35.78 9.68 -24.17
CA LYS A 267 34.63 10.44 -24.68
C LYS A 267 33.44 10.35 -23.71
N LYS A 268 32.73 11.46 -23.53
CA LYS A 268 31.45 11.53 -22.80
C LYS A 268 30.31 11.17 -23.74
N ILE A 269 29.49 10.21 -23.35
CA ILE A 269 28.30 9.78 -24.10
C ILE A 269 27.06 10.19 -23.30
N SER A 270 26.02 10.69 -23.98
CA SER A 270 24.70 10.93 -23.37
C SER A 270 23.95 9.61 -23.21
N ILE A 271 23.36 9.41 -22.04
CA ILE A 271 22.55 8.24 -21.76
C ILE A 271 21.08 8.62 -21.94
N PRO A 272 20.33 7.96 -22.85
CA PRO A 272 18.94 8.28 -23.11
C PRO A 272 18.04 7.72 -21.99
N ILE A 273 18.02 8.39 -20.84
CA ILE A 273 17.33 7.92 -19.63
C ILE A 273 15.82 7.85 -19.83
N ASP A 274 15.26 8.79 -20.60
CA ASP A 274 13.83 8.84 -20.86
C ASP A 274 13.37 7.62 -21.67
N ILE A 275 14.09 7.32 -22.76
CA ILE A 275 13.85 6.13 -23.58
C ILE A 275 14.05 4.84 -22.76
N LEU A 276 15.10 4.75 -21.94
CA LEU A 276 15.33 3.56 -21.11
C LEU A 276 14.16 3.30 -20.16
N ILE A 277 13.67 4.34 -19.49
CA ILE A 277 12.54 4.21 -18.55
C ILE A 277 11.24 3.94 -19.30
N SER A 278 11.02 4.53 -20.49
CA SER A 278 9.84 4.23 -21.29
C SER A 278 9.82 2.77 -21.75
N ARG A 279 10.98 2.21 -22.16
CA ARG A 279 11.09 0.78 -22.51
C ARG A 279 10.84 -0.12 -21.30
N LEU A 280 11.36 0.24 -20.13
CA LEU A 280 11.08 -0.51 -18.91
C LEU A 280 9.57 -0.52 -18.59
N ILE A 281 8.90 0.62 -18.74
CA ILE A 281 7.45 0.74 -18.57
C ILE A 281 6.69 -0.13 -19.57
N GLU A 282 7.08 -0.14 -20.85
CA GLU A 282 6.49 -1.00 -21.89
C GLU A 282 6.60 -2.49 -21.51
N ILE A 283 7.77 -2.93 -21.03
CA ILE A 283 8.00 -4.30 -20.59
C ILE A 283 7.06 -4.65 -19.43
N VAL A 284 6.99 -3.81 -18.39
CA VAL A 284 6.14 -4.10 -17.21
C VAL A 284 4.66 -4.10 -17.57
N VAL A 285 4.21 -3.16 -18.40
CA VAL A 285 2.80 -3.09 -18.85
C VAL A 285 2.42 -4.27 -19.73
N SER A 286 3.39 -4.89 -20.42
CA SER A 286 3.12 -6.09 -21.22
C SER A 286 2.83 -7.34 -20.38
N ILE A 287 3.14 -7.32 -19.08
CA ILE A 287 2.91 -8.44 -18.15
C ILE A 287 1.44 -8.43 -17.68
N PRO A 288 0.65 -9.48 -17.96
CA PRO A 288 -0.72 -9.57 -17.46
C PRO A 288 -0.76 -9.73 -15.93
N GLN A 289 -1.25 -8.72 -15.23
CA GLN A 289 -1.20 -8.66 -13.75
C GLN A 289 -1.91 -9.84 -13.07
N LEU A 290 -3.10 -10.23 -13.54
CA LEU A 290 -3.84 -11.36 -12.96
C LEU A 290 -3.07 -12.68 -13.09
N PHE A 291 -2.46 -12.92 -14.25
CA PHE A 291 -1.66 -14.12 -14.48
C PHE A 291 -0.44 -14.13 -13.56
N LEU A 292 0.25 -13.00 -13.41
CA LEU A 292 1.39 -12.89 -12.50
C LEU A 292 1.01 -13.23 -11.05
N ILE A 293 -0.10 -12.69 -10.56
CA ILE A 293 -0.59 -12.94 -9.20
C ILE A 293 -0.90 -14.44 -9.02
N ILE A 294 -1.64 -15.05 -9.95
CA ILE A 294 -2.03 -16.47 -9.86
C ILE A 294 -0.81 -17.38 -9.97
N SER A 295 0.12 -17.11 -10.89
CA SER A 295 1.33 -17.90 -11.06
C SER A 295 2.22 -17.88 -9.81
N ILE A 296 2.39 -16.70 -9.19
CA ILE A 296 3.20 -16.61 -7.97
C ILE A 296 2.45 -17.25 -6.79
N ALA A 297 1.14 -17.04 -6.67
CA ALA A 297 0.34 -17.67 -5.62
C ALA A 297 0.38 -19.22 -5.69
N ALA A 298 0.47 -19.79 -6.89
CA ALA A 298 0.59 -21.24 -7.09
C ALA A 298 1.98 -21.80 -6.72
N VAL A 299 3.05 -21.01 -6.90
CA VAL A 299 4.43 -21.45 -6.62
C VAL A 299 4.81 -21.27 -5.15
N VAL A 300 4.24 -20.28 -4.47
CA VAL A 300 4.57 -19.99 -3.08
C VAL A 300 3.84 -20.97 -2.16
N ALA A 301 4.62 -21.76 -1.41
CA ALA A 301 4.09 -22.78 -0.48
C ALA A 301 3.25 -22.21 0.67
N LYS A 302 3.45 -20.95 1.05
CA LYS A 302 2.69 -20.24 2.09
C LYS A 302 1.97 -19.03 1.49
N PRO A 303 0.66 -19.11 1.21
CA PRO A 303 -0.11 -17.97 0.75
C PRO A 303 0.00 -16.82 1.74
N SER A 304 0.44 -15.65 1.26
CA SER A 304 0.61 -14.46 2.07
C SER A 304 0.05 -13.25 1.34
N ILE A 305 -0.79 -12.48 2.03
CA ILE A 305 -1.39 -11.25 1.48
C ILE A 305 -0.27 -10.25 1.10
N PHE A 306 0.86 -10.27 1.81
CA PHE A 306 2.01 -9.40 1.55
C PHE A 306 2.61 -9.61 0.16
N ILE A 307 2.61 -10.85 -0.35
CA ILE A 307 3.12 -11.15 -1.69
C ILE A 307 2.24 -10.48 -2.74
N VAL A 308 0.93 -10.57 -2.55
CA VAL A 308 -0.05 -9.88 -3.41
C VAL A 308 0.17 -8.37 -3.36
N MET A 309 0.40 -7.79 -2.17
CA MET A 309 0.66 -6.35 -2.03
C MET A 309 1.91 -5.90 -2.80
N VAL A 310 3.01 -6.64 -2.69
CA VAL A 310 4.27 -6.35 -3.36
C VAL A 310 4.12 -6.47 -4.88
N ILE A 311 3.46 -7.52 -5.38
CA ILE A 311 3.23 -7.72 -6.81
C ILE A 311 2.40 -6.57 -7.38
N ILE A 312 1.31 -6.18 -6.71
CA ILE A 312 0.48 -5.05 -7.14
C ILE A 312 1.32 -3.76 -7.15
N GLY A 313 2.11 -3.50 -6.11
CA GLY A 313 2.98 -2.32 -6.05
C GLY A 313 4.01 -2.27 -7.19
N LEU A 314 4.66 -3.41 -7.48
CA LEU A 314 5.68 -3.55 -8.53
C LEU A 314 5.15 -3.52 -9.96
N THR A 315 3.83 -3.64 -10.15
CA THR A 315 3.20 -3.59 -11.49
C THR A 315 2.46 -2.28 -11.75
N THR A 316 1.92 -1.64 -10.70
CA THR A 316 1.08 -0.44 -10.83
C THR A 316 1.85 0.89 -10.87
N TRP A 317 3.14 0.91 -10.54
CA TRP A 317 3.96 2.13 -10.51
C TRP A 317 4.09 2.84 -11.88
N THR A 318 3.91 2.12 -12.98
CA THR A 318 4.11 2.63 -14.34
C THR A 318 3.23 3.84 -14.67
N GLY A 319 1.99 3.85 -14.19
CA GLY A 319 1.07 4.98 -14.34
C GLY A 319 1.59 6.23 -13.64
N ILE A 320 2.06 6.07 -12.39
CA ILE A 320 2.60 7.16 -11.57
C ILE A 320 3.89 7.70 -12.18
N ALA A 321 4.76 6.82 -12.71
CA ALA A 321 5.96 7.25 -13.42
C ALA A 321 5.65 8.10 -14.65
N ARG A 322 4.68 7.70 -15.47
CA ARG A 322 4.27 8.49 -16.65
C ARG A 322 3.70 9.86 -16.26
N PHE A 323 2.86 9.91 -15.23
CA PHE A 323 2.30 11.16 -14.73
C PHE A 323 3.38 12.09 -14.19
N THR A 324 4.26 11.57 -13.33
CA THR A 324 5.36 12.34 -12.74
C THR A 324 6.30 12.86 -13.83
N ARG A 325 6.69 12.01 -14.79
CA ARG A 325 7.49 12.40 -15.95
C ARG A 325 6.85 13.55 -16.72
N ALA A 326 5.55 13.46 -17.02
CA ALA A 326 4.83 14.52 -17.73
C ALA A 326 4.85 15.85 -16.97
N GLU A 327 4.70 15.81 -15.64
CA GLU A 327 4.73 16.99 -14.80
C GLU A 327 6.13 17.63 -14.75
N PHE A 328 7.19 16.84 -14.65
CA PHE A 328 8.57 17.34 -14.74
C PHE A 328 8.88 17.98 -16.10
N LEU A 329 8.41 17.37 -17.20
CA LEU A 329 8.54 17.95 -18.53
C LEU A 329 7.75 19.26 -18.67
N ARG A 330 6.55 19.34 -18.08
CA ARG A 330 5.74 20.57 -18.03
C ARG A 330 6.46 21.67 -17.27
N ILE A 331 7.00 21.36 -16.09
CA ILE A 331 7.71 22.30 -15.22
C ILE A 331 8.95 22.84 -15.94
N ARG A 332 9.67 22.00 -16.69
CA ARG A 332 10.86 22.41 -17.44
C ARG A 332 10.60 23.51 -18.48
N ASN A 333 9.41 23.53 -19.08
CA ASN A 333 9.04 24.49 -20.12
C ASN A 333 8.40 25.77 -19.54
N LEU A 334 8.51 26.01 -18.23
CA LEU A 334 8.02 27.23 -17.61
C LEU A 334 9.04 28.36 -17.81
N GLU A 335 8.55 29.55 -18.19
CA GLU A 335 9.36 30.71 -18.57
C GLU A 335 10.41 31.09 -17.52
N PHE A 336 10.09 30.98 -16.23
CA PHE A 336 11.03 31.30 -15.15
C PHE A 336 12.15 30.26 -14.97
N ILE A 337 11.91 28.99 -15.34
CA ILE A 337 12.97 27.95 -15.33
C ILE A 337 13.86 28.13 -16.54
N GLU A 338 13.27 28.41 -17.70
CA GLU A 338 14.04 28.72 -18.91
C GLU A 338 14.94 29.96 -18.67
N ALA A 339 14.38 31.04 -18.11
CA ALA A 339 15.13 32.25 -17.77
C ALA A 339 16.22 32.05 -16.71
N ALA A 340 16.08 31.07 -15.80
CA ALA A 340 17.12 30.73 -14.83
C ALA A 340 18.23 29.84 -15.41
N SER A 341 17.97 29.21 -16.56
CA SER A 341 18.91 28.29 -17.22
C SER A 341 19.66 28.91 -18.41
N ALA A 342 19.14 30.00 -18.96
CA ALA A 342 19.77 30.85 -19.98
C ALA A 342 20.82 31.77 -19.35
#